data_AF-A0A522SGA3-F1
#
_entry.id   AF-A0A522SGA3-F1
#
_cell.length_a   1.000
_cell.length_b   1.000
_cell.length_c   1.000
_cell.angle_alpha   90.00
_cell.angle_beta   90.00
_cell.angle_gamma   90.00
#
_symmetry.space_group_name_H-M   'P 1'
#
loop_
_entity.id
_entity.type
_entity.pdbx_description
1 polymer ?
#
loop_
_entity_poly.entity_id
_entity_poly.type
_entity_poly.pdbx_seq_one_letter_code
_entity_poly.pdbx_strand_id
1 'polypeptide(L)'
;PGSCLSGVLGAGEIRVNSLHRQAAGRVAPRLAVEAVAADGTVEAVSVRGAAAFAVGVQWHPEYWAESDAISARLFRAFGDSVRDHAARRGAIRTAAE
;
A
#
# COMPACT_ATOMS: atom_id res chain seq x y z
N PRO A 1 -13.49 0.21 7.45
CA PRO A 1 -13.61 -1.13 6.82
C PRO A 1 -13.84 -0.99 5.31
N GLY A 2 -12.95 -1.55 4.48
CA GLY A 2 -13.07 -1.48 3.01
C GLY A 2 -12.11 -0.51 2.30
N SER A 3 -11.12 0.04 3.01
CA SER A 3 -10.00 0.76 2.39
C SER A 3 -8.96 -0.23 1.82
N CYS A 4 -8.11 0.21 0.89
CA CYS A 4 -7.16 -0.66 0.21
C CYS A 4 -6.25 -1.39 1.22
N LEU A 5 -5.72 -0.66 2.19
CA LEU A 5 -4.80 -1.20 3.19
C LEU A 5 -5.51 -2.12 4.20
N SER A 6 -6.76 -1.80 4.56
CA SER A 6 -7.54 -2.63 5.49
C SER A 6 -7.83 -4.03 4.95
N GLY A 7 -7.94 -4.19 3.62
CA GLY A 7 -8.08 -5.50 2.97
C GLY A 7 -6.78 -6.32 2.98
N VAL A 8 -5.62 -5.68 3.16
CA VAL A 8 -4.30 -6.31 3.12
C VAL A 8 -3.77 -6.62 4.52
N LEU A 9 -3.89 -5.65 5.43
CA LEU A 9 -3.31 -5.73 6.78
C LEU A 9 -4.35 -6.07 7.85
N GLY A 10 -5.64 -5.97 7.52
CA GLY A 10 -6.73 -5.95 8.50
C GLY A 10 -7.06 -4.52 8.90
N ALA A 11 -8.21 -4.34 9.57
CA ALA A 11 -8.58 -3.06 10.18
C ALA A 11 -8.08 -3.00 11.62
N GLY A 12 -7.73 -1.79 12.09
CA GLY A 12 -7.31 -1.54 13.46
C GLY A 12 -5.96 -0.84 13.53
N GLU A 13 -5.34 -0.91 14.70
CA GLU A 13 -4.04 -0.30 14.99
C GLU A 13 -2.90 -1.29 14.75
N ILE A 14 -1.81 -0.78 14.17
CA ILE A 14 -0.57 -1.51 13.98
C ILE A 14 0.58 -0.67 14.52
N ARG A 15 1.65 -1.32 14.98
CA ARG A 15 2.89 -0.64 15.34
C ARG A 15 3.83 -0.66 14.14
N VAL A 16 4.33 0.50 13.76
CA VAL A 16 5.31 0.67 12.68
C VAL A 16 6.53 1.42 13.20
N ASN A 17 7.64 1.34 12.46
CA ASN A 17 8.79 2.21 12.72
C ASN A 17 8.53 3.63 12.17
N SER A 18 9.28 4.62 12.64
CA SER A 18 9.19 6.00 12.14
C SER A 18 10.60 6.58 12.01
N LEU A 19 10.99 6.89 10.77
CA LEU A 19 12.30 7.48 10.44
C LEU A 19 12.14 8.57 9.35
N HIS A 20 11.30 9.56 9.61
CA HIS A 20 11.08 10.68 8.68
C HIS A 20 11.15 12.02 9.42
N ARG A 21 11.60 13.06 8.72
CA ARG A 21 11.59 14.46 9.22
C ARG A 21 10.49 15.30 8.58
N GLN A 22 9.77 14.72 7.62
CA GLN A 22 8.71 15.36 6.86
C GLN A 22 7.49 14.45 6.87
N ALA A 23 6.33 15.04 6.64
CA ALA A 23 5.06 14.35 6.54
C ALA A 23 4.21 15.00 5.46
N ALA A 24 3.19 14.29 4.99
CA ALA A 24 2.24 14.85 4.04
C ALA A 24 1.43 15.99 4.66
N GLY A 25 1.71 17.24 4.26
CA GLY A 25 0.97 18.41 4.75
C GLY A 25 -0.45 18.53 4.19
N ARG A 26 -0.64 18.21 2.90
CA ARG A 26 -1.95 18.17 2.25
C ARG A 26 -2.05 16.99 1.30
N VAL A 27 -3.01 16.11 1.57
CA VAL A 27 -3.31 14.94 0.72
C VAL A 27 -4.16 15.38 -0.47
N ALA A 28 -3.76 14.97 -1.68
CA ALA A 28 -4.47 15.33 -2.90
C ALA A 28 -5.84 14.63 -3.00
N PRO A 29 -6.85 15.22 -3.68
CA PRO A 29 -8.19 14.62 -3.78
C PRO A 29 -8.22 13.21 -4.41
N ARG A 30 -7.25 12.89 -5.27
CA ARG A 30 -7.12 11.55 -5.88
C ARG A 30 -6.51 10.51 -4.94
N LEU A 31 -6.09 10.89 -3.74
CA LEU A 31 -5.58 9.97 -2.73
C LEU A 31 -6.64 9.73 -1.65
N ALA A 32 -6.69 8.51 -1.15
CA ALA A 32 -7.39 8.16 0.08
C ALA A 32 -6.36 8.03 1.20
N VAL A 33 -6.67 8.55 2.38
CA VAL A 33 -5.88 8.32 3.59
C VAL A 33 -6.22 6.92 4.10
N GLU A 34 -5.18 6.12 4.30
CA GLU A 34 -5.29 4.70 4.67
C GLU A 34 -4.85 4.44 6.13
N ALA A 35 -3.92 5.24 6.66
CA ALA A 35 -3.48 5.17 8.05
C ALA A 35 -3.11 6.56 8.57
N VAL A 36 -3.37 6.79 9.85
CA VAL A 36 -3.06 8.03 10.56
C VAL A 36 -2.50 7.67 11.94
N ALA A 37 -1.38 8.29 12.32
CA ALA A 37 -0.80 8.15 13.66
C ALA A 37 -1.62 8.93 14.71
N ALA A 38 -1.35 8.68 16.00
CA ALA A 38 -2.07 9.34 17.09
C ALA A 38 -1.91 10.87 17.12
N ASP A 39 -0.85 11.41 16.53
CA ASP A 39 -0.58 12.85 16.40
C ASP A 39 -1.23 13.50 15.15
N GLY A 40 -1.96 12.71 14.35
CA GLY A 40 -2.61 13.16 13.11
C GLY A 40 -1.74 13.05 11.86
N THR A 41 -0.49 12.58 11.96
CA THR A 41 0.38 12.33 10.82
C THR A 41 -0.22 11.27 9.89
N VAL A 42 -0.33 11.58 8.60
CA VAL A 42 -0.75 10.60 7.59
C VAL A 42 0.40 9.62 7.34
N GLU A 43 0.17 8.36 7.70
CA GLU A 43 1.17 7.28 7.61
C GLU A 43 0.99 6.43 6.35
N ALA A 44 -0.19 6.40 5.74
CA ALA A 44 -0.40 5.71 4.48
C ALA A 44 -1.47 6.38 3.62
N VAL A 45 -1.30 6.26 2.30
CA VAL A 45 -2.25 6.68 1.28
C VAL A 45 -2.40 5.63 0.19
N SER A 46 -3.55 5.62 -0.48
CA SER A 46 -3.78 4.87 -1.70
C SER A 46 -4.34 5.76 -2.81
N VAL A 47 -4.19 5.35 -4.07
CA VAL A 47 -4.78 6.06 -5.21
C VAL A 47 -6.24 5.63 -5.39
N ARG A 48 -7.18 6.59 -5.30
CA ARG A 48 -8.62 6.32 -5.51
C ARG A 48 -8.88 5.82 -6.92
N GLY A 49 -9.63 4.73 -7.04
CA GLY A 49 -10.02 4.15 -8.33
C GLY A 49 -8.85 3.55 -9.11
N ALA A 50 -7.71 3.27 -8.47
CA ALA A 50 -6.60 2.60 -9.13
C ALA A 50 -7.02 1.21 -9.64
N ALA A 51 -6.58 0.87 -10.85
CA ALA A 51 -6.86 -0.44 -11.47
C ALA A 51 -6.07 -1.61 -10.83
N ALA A 52 -5.12 -1.29 -9.96
CA ALA A 52 -4.19 -2.21 -9.32
C ALA A 52 -3.72 -1.64 -7.97
N PHE A 53 -2.86 -2.37 -7.27
CA PHE A 53 -2.30 -1.96 -5.98
C PHE A 53 -1.40 -0.71 -6.13
N ALA A 54 -1.86 0.43 -5.61
CA ALA A 54 -1.15 1.71 -5.65
C ALA A 54 -1.23 2.37 -4.28
N VAL A 55 -0.27 2.04 -3.41
CA VAL A 55 -0.20 2.43 -2.01
C VAL A 55 1.16 3.07 -1.73
N GLY A 56 1.16 4.15 -0.95
CA GLY A 56 2.36 4.71 -0.34
C GLY A 56 2.24 4.63 1.18
N VAL A 57 3.34 4.27 1.84
CA VAL A 57 3.47 4.23 3.30
C VAL A 57 4.63 5.13 3.72
N GLN A 58 4.52 5.74 4.89
CA GLN A 58 5.52 6.68 5.42
C GLN A 58 6.58 5.98 6.28
N TRP A 59 6.23 4.86 6.92
CA TRP A 59 7.18 3.98 7.60
C TRP A 59 8.03 3.17 6.61
N HIS A 60 9.00 2.44 7.15
CA HIS A 60 9.94 1.60 6.42
C HIS A 60 9.60 0.11 6.57
N PRO A 61 8.70 -0.47 5.74
CA PRO A 61 8.35 -1.89 5.82
C PRO A 61 9.53 -2.81 5.46
N GLU A 62 10.53 -2.31 4.74
CA GLU A 62 11.69 -3.08 4.30
C GLU A 62 12.61 -3.50 5.45
N TYR A 63 12.62 -2.76 6.58
CA TYR A 63 13.54 -3.02 7.69
C TYR A 63 13.34 -4.40 8.31
N TRP A 64 12.09 -4.87 8.38
CA TRP A 64 11.71 -6.13 9.01
C TRP A 64 10.86 -7.01 8.09
N ALA A 65 11.02 -6.89 6.77
CA ALA A 65 10.16 -7.60 5.81
C ALA A 65 10.12 -9.13 6.01
N GLU A 66 11.19 -9.73 6.53
CA GLU A 66 11.29 -11.17 6.79
C GLU A 66 10.71 -11.60 8.15
N SER A 67 10.70 -10.71 9.14
CA SER A 67 10.37 -11.03 10.54
C SER A 67 9.08 -10.38 11.03
N ASP A 68 8.62 -9.33 10.37
CA ASP A 68 7.37 -8.63 10.66
C ASP A 68 6.27 -9.05 9.68
N ALA A 69 5.20 -9.64 10.22
CA ALA A 69 4.08 -10.13 9.43
C ALA A 69 3.34 -9.02 8.68
N ILE A 70 3.31 -7.79 9.22
CA ILE A 70 2.65 -6.65 8.57
C ILE A 70 3.41 -6.24 7.32
N SER A 71 4.72 -6.07 7.43
CA SER A 71 5.62 -5.77 6.32
C SER A 71 5.57 -6.86 5.24
N ALA A 72 5.63 -8.13 5.64
CA ALA A 72 5.54 -9.27 4.72
C ALA A 72 4.21 -9.29 3.93
N ARG A 73 3.08 -8.98 4.58
CA ARG A 73 1.77 -8.89 3.92
C ARG A 73 1.71 -7.76 2.89
N LEU A 74 2.28 -6.60 3.22
CA LEU A 74 2.32 -5.45 2.31
C LEU A 74 3.11 -5.78 1.02
N PHE A 75 4.30 -6.35 1.16
CA PHE A 75 5.11 -6.77 0.01
C PHE A 75 4.46 -7.91 -0.77
N ARG A 76 3.81 -8.86 -0.11
CA ARG A 76 3.07 -9.93 -0.79
C ARG A 76 1.95 -9.36 -1.66
N ALA A 77 1.14 -8.45 -1.12
CA ALA A 77 0.06 -7.81 -1.87
C ALA A 77 0.57 -7.02 -3.09
N PHE A 78 1.68 -6.29 -2.94
CA PHE A 78 2.35 -5.64 -4.07
C PHE A 78 2.81 -6.67 -5.11
N GLY A 79 3.50 -7.73 -4.68
CA GLY A 79 4.00 -8.79 -5.57
C GLY A 79 2.89 -9.53 -6.32
N ASP A 80 1.77 -9.82 -5.66
CA ASP A 80 0.58 -10.41 -6.28
C ASP A 80 0.02 -9.47 -7.35
N SER A 81 -0.15 -8.18 -7.03
CA SER A 81 -0.64 -7.19 -7.99
C SER A 81 0.27 -7.02 -9.21
N VAL A 82 1.60 -7.16 -9.05
CA VAL A 82 2.55 -7.11 -10.16
C VAL A 82 2.42 -8.35 -11.04
N ARG A 83 2.29 -9.55 -10.46
CA ARG A 83 2.07 -10.79 -11.21
C ARG A 83 0.77 -10.75 -12.01
N ASP A 84 -0.31 -10.27 -11.40
CA ASP A 84 -1.59 -10.09 -12.07
C ASP A 84 -1.49 -9.11 -13.26
N HIS A 85 -0.78 -8.01 -13.06
CA HIS A 85 -0.54 -7.04 -14.13
C HIS A 85 0.24 -7.67 -15.30
N ALA A 86 1.30 -8.42 -15.00
CA ALA A 86 2.09 -9.11 -16.02
C ALA A 86 1.25 -10.15 -16.79
N ALA A 87 0.43 -10.93 -16.10
CA ALA A 87 -0.46 -11.92 -16.71
C ALA A 87 -1.47 -11.26 -17.67
N ARG A 88 -2.13 -10.18 -17.24
CA ARG A 88 -3.07 -9.42 -18.08
C ARG A 88 -2.40 -8.85 -19.33
N ARG A 89 -1.19 -8.31 -19.20
CA ARG A 89 -0.41 -7.81 -20.34
C ARG A 89 -0.01 -8.92 -21.31
N GLY A 90 0.39 -10.08 -20.79
CA GLY A 90 0.72 -11.26 -21.60
C GLY A 90 -0.48 -11.72 -22.42
N ALA A 91 -1.65 -11.83 -21.79
CA ALA A 91 -2.89 -12.24 -22.45
C ALA A 91 -3.31 -11.26 -23.57
N ILE A 92 -3.19 -9.95 -23.35
CA ILE A 92 -3.46 -8.94 -24.38
C ILE A 92 -2.53 -9.11 -25.59
N ARG A 93 -1.25 -9.41 -25.35
CA ARG A 93 -0.28 -9.62 -26.44
C ARG A 93 -0.64 -10.87 -27.27
N THR A 94 -0.98 -11.98 -26.62
CA THR A 94 -1.38 -13.21 -27.33
C THR A 94 -2.69 -13.05 -28.09
N ALA A 95 -3.64 -12.25 -27.60
CA ALA A 95 -4.89 -12.00 -28.31
C ALA A 95 -4.76 -11.03 -29.50
N ALA A 96 -3.63 -10.32 -29.61
CA ALA A 96 -3.33 -9.41 -30.71
C ALA A 96 -2.50 -10.07 -31.84
N GLU A 97 -2.09 -11.32 -31.65
CA GLU A 97 -1.45 -12.19 -32.64
C GLU A 97 -2.48 -13.11 -33.30
#